data_AF-A0A6G0Y6C6-F1
#
_entry.id   AF-A0A6G0Y6C6-F1
#
_cell.length_a   1.000
_cell.length_b   1.000
_cell.length_c   1.000
_cell.angle_alpha   90.00
_cell.angle_beta   90.00
_cell.angle_gamma   90.00
#
_symmetry.space_group_name_H-M   'P 1'
#
loop_
_entity.id
_entity.type
_entity.pdbx_description
1 polymer ?
#
loop_
_entity_poly.entity_id
_entity_poly.type
_entity_poly.pdbx_seq_one_letter_code
_entity_poly.pdbx_strand_id
1 'polypeptide(L)'
;MQLNTRFSDTDKLKFLQLGDFTKFKEYSTTFPDSGLNCLKNTFTNIFQDNNKLKTELEVLYSDIRYQNLQHVCDLIKIFESDGLKEVMPDVYKLFALILTIPSTSVSVERSFSCLKRIKTYLRNSTCQQRLSSLSTISIEKLLIQQLKETEPFFDDVINMYASQKERVIDLIYKT
;
A
#
# COMPACT_ATOMS: atom_id res chain seq x y z
N MET A 1 -13.07 -21.92 6.91
CA MET A 1 -11.85 -22.20 7.71
C MET A 1 -10.74 -21.18 7.46
N GLN A 2 -10.26 -20.96 6.23
CA GLN A 2 -9.20 -19.96 5.93
C GLN A 2 -9.55 -18.50 6.21
N LEU A 3 -10.83 -18.12 6.13
CA LEU A 3 -11.26 -16.73 6.39
C LEU A 3 -11.02 -16.32 7.86
N ASN A 4 -11.35 -17.21 8.79
CA ASN A 4 -11.15 -16.97 10.23
C ASN A 4 -9.67 -16.94 10.59
N THR A 5 -8.81 -17.69 9.90
CA THR A 5 -7.35 -17.63 10.07
C THR A 5 -6.74 -16.37 9.46
N ARG A 6 -7.34 -15.82 8.39
CA ARG A 6 -6.87 -14.59 7.73
C ARG A 6 -7.27 -13.33 8.48
N PHE A 7 -8.43 -13.32 9.12
CA PHE A 7 -8.99 -12.17 9.85
C PHE A 7 -8.97 -12.35 11.38
N SER A 8 -8.27 -13.36 11.90
CA SER A 8 -8.14 -13.58 13.35
C SER A 8 -7.50 -12.38 14.07
N ASP A 9 -6.68 -11.60 13.36
CA ASP A 9 -5.96 -10.44 13.88
C ASP A 9 -6.71 -9.11 13.75
N THR A 10 -8.01 -9.12 13.49
CA THR A 10 -8.81 -7.89 13.39
C THR A 10 -8.76 -7.05 14.68
N ASP A 11 -8.57 -7.69 15.83
CA ASP A 11 -8.38 -7.00 17.11
C ASP A 11 -7.13 -6.10 17.15
N LYS A 12 -6.10 -6.40 16.36
CA LYS A 12 -4.88 -5.59 16.21
C LYS A 12 -5.10 -4.37 15.32
N LEU A 13 -6.24 -4.29 14.60
CA LEU A 13 -6.58 -3.17 13.72
C LEU A 13 -7.51 -2.14 14.39
N LYS A 14 -7.80 -2.28 15.70
CA LYS A 14 -8.64 -1.32 16.42
C LYS A 14 -8.08 0.11 16.39
N PHE A 15 -6.77 0.28 16.23
CA PHE A 15 -6.17 1.61 16.07
C PHE A 15 -6.61 2.34 14.78
N LEU A 16 -7.14 1.65 13.76
CA LEU A 16 -7.68 2.29 12.56
C LEU A 16 -8.81 3.28 12.91
N GLN A 17 -9.51 3.07 14.04
CA GLN A 17 -10.53 4.01 14.52
C GLN A 17 -9.96 5.41 14.81
N LEU A 18 -8.65 5.53 15.12
CA LEU A 18 -8.01 6.82 15.37
C LEU A 18 -8.01 7.72 14.12
N GLY A 19 -8.12 7.14 12.94
CA GLY A 19 -8.20 7.87 11.66
C GLY A 19 -9.61 8.00 11.10
N ASP A 20 -10.66 7.73 11.88
CA ASP A 20 -12.06 7.84 11.44
C ASP A 20 -12.53 9.30 11.46
N PHE A 21 -12.46 9.97 10.30
CA PHE A 21 -12.87 11.38 10.13
C PHE A 21 -14.30 11.66 10.57
N THR A 22 -15.20 10.68 10.50
CA THR A 22 -16.61 10.87 10.89
C THR A 22 -16.75 11.14 12.39
N LYS A 23 -15.78 10.70 13.19
CA LYS A 23 -15.77 10.80 14.65
C LYS A 23 -14.79 11.83 15.19
N PHE A 24 -14.09 12.60 14.35
CA PHE A 24 -13.12 13.59 14.81
C PHE A 24 -13.74 14.64 15.75
N LYS A 25 -14.99 15.04 15.50
CA LYS A 25 -15.74 15.94 16.39
C LYS A 25 -15.98 15.33 17.77
N GLU A 26 -16.29 14.03 17.82
CA GLU A 26 -16.49 13.29 19.07
C GLU A 26 -15.16 13.07 19.79
N TYR A 27 -14.08 12.79 19.05
CA TYR A 27 -12.73 12.55 19.58
C TYR A 27 -12.08 13.80 20.17
N SER A 28 -12.48 14.99 19.74
CA SER A 28 -12.10 16.25 20.43
C SER A 28 -12.66 16.30 21.86
N THR A 29 -13.80 15.66 22.13
CA THR A 29 -14.44 15.64 23.47
C THR A 29 -14.14 14.38 24.29
N THR A 30 -14.02 13.23 23.62
CA THR A 30 -13.79 11.91 24.25
C THR A 30 -12.71 11.18 23.47
N PHE A 31 -11.50 11.21 24.00
CA PHE A 31 -10.36 10.63 23.30
C PHE A 31 -10.44 9.10 23.26
N PRO A 32 -10.21 8.45 22.10
CA PRO A 32 -10.29 7.00 21.96
C PRO A 32 -9.03 6.28 22.51
N ASP A 33 -8.89 6.22 23.84
CA ASP A 33 -7.73 5.59 24.52
C ASP A 33 -7.56 4.11 24.18
N SER A 34 -8.66 3.41 23.84
CA SER A 34 -8.62 2.01 23.42
C SER A 34 -7.84 1.81 22.12
N GLY A 35 -7.95 2.75 21.17
CA GLY A 35 -7.25 2.73 19.89
C GLY A 35 -5.76 3.01 20.08
N LEU A 36 -5.44 3.96 20.94
CA LEU A 36 -4.07 4.34 21.27
C LEU A 36 -3.32 3.20 21.98
N ASN A 37 -3.99 2.52 22.91
CA ASN A 37 -3.44 1.33 23.59
C ASN A 37 -3.26 0.15 22.61
N CYS A 38 -4.19 -0.03 21.68
CA CYS A 38 -4.05 -1.03 20.61
C CYS A 38 -2.84 -0.74 19.72
N LEU A 39 -2.66 0.52 19.31
CA LEU A 39 -1.52 0.95 18.50
C LEU A 39 -0.21 0.68 19.23
N LYS A 40 -0.12 1.05 20.52
CA LYS A 40 1.05 0.83 21.36
C LYS A 40 1.42 -0.65 21.43
N ASN A 41 0.44 -1.52 21.70
CA ASN A 41 0.68 -2.95 21.84
C ASN A 41 1.08 -3.62 20.52
N THR A 42 0.62 -3.08 19.39
CA THR A 42 0.87 -3.65 18.06
C THR A 42 2.17 -3.14 17.43
N PHE A 43 2.53 -1.87 17.67
CA PHE A 43 3.67 -1.19 17.04
C PHE A 43 4.58 -0.51 18.08
N THR A 44 5.03 -1.28 19.09
CA THR A 44 5.89 -0.81 20.18
C THR A 44 7.19 -0.13 19.71
N ASN A 45 7.72 -0.56 18.57
CA ASN A 45 8.99 -0.05 18.03
C ASN A 45 8.83 1.26 17.26
N ILE A 46 7.61 1.60 16.83
CA ILE A 46 7.33 2.77 15.99
C ILE A 46 6.77 3.93 16.84
N PHE A 47 5.92 3.61 17.83
CA PHE A 47 5.27 4.58 18.70
C PHE A 47 5.74 4.40 20.15
N GLN A 48 6.87 5.05 20.49
CA GLN A 48 7.44 5.03 21.85
C GLN A 48 6.73 6.04 22.77
N ASP A 49 6.46 7.25 22.28
CA ASP A 49 5.91 8.36 23.07
C ASP A 49 4.39 8.50 22.91
N ASN A 50 3.65 7.77 23.74
CA ASN A 50 2.19 7.78 23.75
C ASN A 50 1.62 9.18 24.04
N ASN A 51 2.19 9.89 25.01
CA ASN A 51 1.72 11.22 25.41
C ASN A 51 1.90 12.22 24.28
N LYS A 52 3.00 12.13 23.53
CA LYS A 52 3.26 13.00 22.39
C LYS A 52 2.24 12.78 21.27
N LEU A 53 2.04 11.51 20.89
CA LEU A 53 1.02 11.16 19.90
C LEU A 53 -0.39 11.58 20.34
N LYS A 54 -0.73 11.41 21.63
CA LYS A 54 -2.03 11.83 22.17
C LYS A 54 -2.22 13.34 22.04
N THR A 55 -1.25 14.14 22.44
CA THR A 55 -1.32 15.60 22.32
C THR A 55 -1.42 16.05 20.86
N GLU A 56 -0.62 15.47 19.96
CA GLU A 56 -0.71 15.78 18.53
C GLU A 56 -2.08 15.42 17.94
N LEU A 57 -2.66 14.29 18.34
CA LEU A 57 -4.00 13.87 17.92
C LEU A 57 -5.10 14.79 18.47
N GLU A 58 -5.01 15.20 19.74
CA GLU A 58 -5.98 16.14 20.34
C GLU A 58 -5.97 17.49 19.62
N VAL A 59 -4.77 17.99 19.25
CA VAL A 59 -4.63 19.20 18.43
C VAL A 59 -5.28 19.00 17.05
N LEU A 60 -5.03 17.86 16.40
CA LEU A 60 -5.61 17.54 15.09
C LEU A 60 -7.14 17.45 15.16
N TYR A 61 -7.70 16.75 16.14
CA TYR A 61 -9.15 16.58 16.28
C TYR A 61 -9.87 17.90 16.57
N SER A 62 -9.20 18.85 17.22
CA SER A 62 -9.76 20.15 17.57
C SER A 62 -9.77 21.15 16.41
N ASP A 63 -8.95 20.92 15.38
CA ASP A 63 -8.84 21.84 14.23
C ASP A 63 -9.93 21.58 13.18
N ILE A 64 -10.73 22.61 12.92
CA ILE A 64 -11.86 22.61 11.98
C ILE A 64 -11.40 22.23 10.55
N ARG A 65 -10.15 22.54 10.19
CA ARG A 65 -9.59 22.22 8.86
C ARG A 65 -9.56 20.73 8.60
N TYR A 66 -9.29 19.92 9.62
CA TYR A 66 -9.19 18.47 9.50
C TYR A 66 -10.51 17.75 9.75
N GLN A 67 -11.46 18.37 10.46
CA GLN A 67 -12.80 17.80 10.71
C GLN A 67 -13.68 17.70 9.46
N ASN A 68 -13.43 18.51 8.43
CA ASN A 68 -14.22 18.51 7.20
C ASN A 68 -13.65 17.58 6.11
N LEU A 69 -12.54 16.89 6.37
CA LEU A 69 -11.92 15.99 5.40
C LEU A 69 -12.70 14.68 5.29
N GLN A 70 -12.81 14.14 4.07
CA GLN A 70 -13.48 12.86 3.81
C GLN A 70 -12.51 11.70 3.60
N HIS A 71 -11.24 11.98 3.27
CA HIS A 71 -10.26 10.97 2.91
C HIS A 71 -8.91 11.18 3.59
N VAL A 72 -8.29 10.08 4.07
CA VAL A 72 -6.94 10.09 4.68
C VAL A 72 -5.89 10.66 3.72
N CYS A 73 -6.05 10.39 2.42
CA CYS A 73 -5.15 10.89 1.39
C CYS A 73 -5.07 12.42 1.36
N ASP A 74 -6.18 13.11 1.60
CA ASP A 74 -6.21 14.57 1.55
C ASP A 74 -5.54 15.18 2.78
N LEU A 75 -5.66 14.52 3.95
CA LEU A 75 -4.91 14.89 5.15
C LEU A 75 -3.40 14.79 4.90
N ILE A 76 -2.92 13.71 4.29
CA ILE A 76 -1.49 13.53 4.01
C ILE A 76 -0.96 14.57 3.02
N LYS A 77 -1.73 14.91 1.97
CA LYS A 77 -1.36 15.99 1.05
C LYS A 77 -1.19 17.33 1.77
N ILE A 78 -2.09 17.65 2.70
CA ILE A 78 -2.01 18.87 3.51
C ILE A 78 -0.78 18.84 4.42
N PHE A 79 -0.50 17.69 5.02
CA PHE A 79 0.70 17.51 5.85
C PHE A 79 2.00 17.71 5.06
N GLU A 80 2.01 17.33 3.79
CA GLU A 80 3.15 17.53 2.89
C GLU A 80 3.24 18.98 2.38
N SER A 81 2.12 19.64 2.07
CA SER A 81 2.12 21.03 1.60
C SER A 81 2.48 22.03 2.69
N ASP A 82 2.02 21.80 3.92
CA ASP A 82 2.11 22.75 5.02
C ASP A 82 3.37 22.52 5.90
N GLY A 83 4.23 21.56 5.53
CA GLY A 83 5.41 21.20 6.32
C GLY A 83 5.08 20.58 7.69
N LEU A 84 3.82 20.15 7.88
CA LEU A 84 3.31 19.66 9.17
C LEU A 84 3.94 18.34 9.62
N LYS A 85 4.63 17.64 8.71
CA LYS A 85 5.42 16.44 9.01
C LYS A 85 6.46 16.67 10.11
N GLU A 86 7.05 17.86 10.18
CA GLU A 86 8.05 18.19 11.21
C GLU A 86 7.39 18.60 12.54
N VAL A 87 6.17 19.15 12.46
CA VAL A 87 5.42 19.66 13.61
C VAL A 87 4.68 18.53 14.34
N MET A 88 4.09 17.59 13.59
CA MET A 88 3.31 16.46 14.13
C MET A 88 3.78 15.12 13.52
N PRO A 89 5.04 14.70 13.79
CA PRO A 89 5.66 13.55 13.14
C PRO A 89 4.97 12.22 13.49
N ASP A 90 4.41 12.07 14.70
CA ASP A 90 3.84 10.78 15.12
C ASP A 90 2.42 10.61 14.57
N VAL A 91 1.66 11.69 14.45
CA VAL A 91 0.39 11.70 13.72
C VAL A 91 0.59 11.40 12.24
N TYR A 92 1.60 12.01 11.59
CA TYR A 92 1.91 11.70 10.19
C TYR A 92 2.25 10.21 10.00
N LYS A 93 3.09 9.64 10.87
CA LYS A 93 3.41 8.21 10.84
C LYS A 93 2.17 7.33 11.02
N LEU A 94 1.25 7.71 11.91
CA LEU A 94 0.00 6.98 12.12
C LEU A 94 -0.87 6.97 10.85
N PHE A 95 -1.09 8.12 10.24
CA PHE A 95 -1.90 8.19 9.02
C PHE A 95 -1.22 7.54 7.81
N ALA A 96 0.11 7.64 7.71
CA ALA A 96 0.88 6.89 6.73
C ALA A 96 0.74 5.38 6.95
N LEU A 97 0.81 4.91 8.20
CA LEU A 97 0.57 3.51 8.55
C LEU A 97 -0.84 3.06 8.14
N ILE A 98 -1.86 3.86 8.46
CA ILE A 98 -3.26 3.59 8.07
C ILE A 98 -3.41 3.47 6.55
N LEU A 99 -2.74 4.32 5.76
CA LEU A 99 -2.74 4.23 4.30
C LEU A 99 -1.97 3.01 3.76
N THR A 100 -0.88 2.63 4.41
CA THR A 100 -0.08 1.47 3.97
C THR A 100 -0.76 0.14 4.25
N ILE A 101 -1.60 0.07 5.29
CA ILE A 101 -2.38 -1.13 5.57
C ILE A 101 -3.48 -1.20 4.51
N PRO A 102 -3.46 -2.22 3.64
CA PRO A 102 -4.44 -2.33 2.57
C PRO A 102 -5.82 -2.60 3.20
N SER A 103 -6.57 -1.53 3.43
CA SER A 103 -7.94 -1.58 3.95
C SER A 103 -8.90 -2.26 2.97
N THR A 104 -8.51 -2.41 1.69
CA THR A 104 -9.38 -2.97 0.65
C THR A 104 -8.75 -4.19 -0.05
N SER A 105 -9.50 -5.28 -0.11
CA SER A 105 -9.15 -6.47 -0.92
C SER A 105 -9.18 -6.18 -2.43
N VAL A 106 -9.75 -5.04 -2.85
CA VAL A 106 -10.02 -4.69 -4.24
C VAL A 106 -8.73 -4.58 -5.08
N SER A 107 -7.67 -3.95 -4.58
CA SER A 107 -6.38 -3.89 -5.30
C SER A 107 -5.77 -5.28 -5.46
N VAL A 108 -5.89 -6.12 -4.42
CA VAL A 108 -5.40 -7.50 -4.45
C VAL A 108 -6.21 -8.34 -5.45
N GLU A 109 -7.53 -8.17 -5.50
CA GLU A 109 -8.42 -8.82 -6.47
C GLU A 109 -8.14 -8.39 -7.91
N ARG A 110 -7.86 -7.11 -8.14
CA ARG A 110 -7.45 -6.60 -9.47
C ARG A 110 -6.13 -7.25 -9.91
N SER A 111 -5.14 -7.34 -9.01
CA SER A 111 -3.86 -8.01 -9.28
C SER A 111 -4.03 -9.52 -9.53
N PHE A 112 -4.86 -10.21 -8.75
CA PHE A 112 -5.16 -11.63 -8.98
C PHE A 112 -5.93 -11.87 -10.28
N SER A 113 -6.85 -10.98 -10.67
CA SER A 113 -7.56 -11.03 -11.94
C SER A 113 -6.60 -10.85 -13.12
N CYS A 114 -5.67 -9.89 -13.02
CA CYS A 114 -4.60 -9.71 -13.98
C CYS A 114 -3.72 -10.97 -14.10
N LEU A 115 -3.26 -11.50 -12.97
CA LEU A 115 -2.47 -12.73 -12.91
C LEU A 115 -3.21 -13.93 -13.53
N LYS A 116 -4.52 -14.04 -13.28
CA LYS A 116 -5.37 -15.06 -13.89
C LYS A 116 -5.40 -14.90 -15.40
N ARG A 117 -5.56 -13.68 -15.92
CA ARG A 117 -5.49 -13.40 -17.37
C ARG A 117 -4.13 -13.80 -17.96
N ILE A 118 -3.03 -13.46 -17.29
CA ILE A 118 -1.67 -13.84 -17.70
C ILE A 118 -1.54 -15.37 -17.78
N LYS A 119 -1.97 -16.09 -16.73
CA LYS A 119 -1.93 -17.55 -16.69
C LYS A 119 -2.81 -18.20 -17.76
N THR A 120 -4.02 -17.69 -17.96
CA THR A 120 -4.97 -18.24 -18.96
C THR A 120 -4.46 -18.02 -20.37
N TYR A 121 -3.88 -16.85 -20.66
CA TYR A 121 -3.30 -16.56 -21.97
C TYR A 121 -2.09 -17.46 -22.27
N LEU A 122 -1.24 -17.72 -21.28
CA LEU A 122 -0.04 -18.55 -21.39
C LEU A 122 -0.26 -20.04 -21.06
N ARG A 123 -1.43 -20.61 -21.41
CA ARG A 123 -1.89 -21.97 -21.04
C ARG A 123 -0.85 -23.11 -21.22
N ASN A 124 0.23 -22.90 -21.96
CA ASN A 124 1.42 -23.75 -22.00
C ASN A 124 2.36 -23.45 -20.81
N SER A 125 2.48 -24.41 -19.88
CA SER A 125 3.56 -24.58 -18.88
C SER A 125 4.51 -23.37 -18.73
N THR A 126 4.06 -22.32 -18.04
CA THR A 126 4.92 -21.16 -17.72
C THR A 126 5.62 -21.42 -16.40
N CYS A 127 6.95 -21.34 -16.37
CA CYS A 127 7.72 -21.48 -15.14
C CYS A 127 7.47 -20.28 -14.20
N GLN A 128 7.65 -20.48 -12.89
CA GLN A 128 7.37 -19.45 -11.88
C GLN A 128 8.17 -18.16 -12.13
N GLN A 129 9.41 -18.28 -12.61
CA GLN A 129 10.27 -17.14 -12.94
C GLN A 129 9.67 -16.26 -14.05
N ARG A 130 9.20 -16.89 -15.14
CA ARG A 130 8.57 -16.18 -16.26
C ARG A 130 7.24 -15.56 -15.85
N LEU A 131 6.45 -16.25 -15.03
CA LEU A 131 5.19 -15.71 -14.51
C LEU A 131 5.43 -14.48 -13.63
N SER A 132 6.42 -14.54 -12.73
CA SER A 132 6.77 -13.42 -11.85
C SER A 132 7.22 -12.22 -12.68
N SER A 133 8.14 -12.42 -13.62
CA SER A 133 8.64 -11.37 -14.50
C SER A 133 7.52 -10.68 -15.29
N LEU A 134 6.59 -11.48 -15.83
CA LEU A 134 5.47 -10.94 -16.61
C LEU A 134 4.43 -10.23 -15.75
N SER A 135 4.27 -10.68 -14.50
CA SER A 135 3.43 -9.99 -13.52
C SER A 135 4.01 -8.62 -13.18
N THR A 136 5.33 -8.52 -12.96
CA THR A 136 6.03 -7.25 -12.75
C THR A 136 5.84 -6.31 -13.92
N ILE A 137 6.03 -6.79 -15.16
CA ILE A 137 5.79 -6.02 -16.39
C ILE A 137 4.34 -5.49 -16.44
N SER A 138 3.37 -6.32 -16.05
CA SER A 138 1.97 -5.91 -16.07
C SER A 138 1.60 -4.91 -14.96
N ILE A 139 2.26 -4.96 -13.81
CA ILE A 139 2.10 -3.98 -12.72
C ILE A 139 2.71 -2.64 -13.16
N GLU A 140 3.92 -2.67 -13.73
CA GLU A 140 4.69 -1.51 -14.17
C GLU A 140 4.35 -1.05 -15.60
N LYS A 141 3.13 -1.37 -16.08
CA LYS A 141 2.72 -1.06 -17.45
C LYS A 141 2.86 0.43 -17.80
N LEU A 142 2.57 1.33 -16.86
CA LEU A 142 2.67 2.77 -17.06
C LEU A 142 4.12 3.21 -17.26
N LEU A 143 5.04 2.71 -16.42
CA LEU A 143 6.47 2.95 -16.56
C LEU A 143 6.99 2.46 -17.92
N ILE A 144 6.59 1.25 -18.33
CA ILE A 144 6.97 0.70 -19.64
C ILE A 144 6.43 1.55 -20.80
N GLN A 145 5.24 2.12 -20.66
CA GLN A 145 4.68 3.04 -21.65
C GLN A 145 5.49 4.34 -21.74
N GLN A 146 5.90 4.91 -20.60
CA GLN A 146 6.78 6.08 -20.55
C GLN A 146 8.15 5.79 -21.17
N LEU A 147 8.75 4.65 -20.82
CA LEU A 147 10.03 4.18 -21.37
C LEU A 147 9.96 3.90 -22.88
N LYS A 148 8.76 3.69 -23.43
CA LYS A 148 8.57 3.55 -24.88
C LYS A 148 8.64 4.89 -25.59
N GLU A 149 8.23 5.95 -24.92
CA GLU A 149 8.28 7.31 -25.44
C GLU A 149 9.68 7.93 -25.27
N THR A 150 10.48 7.38 -24.35
CA THR A 150 11.88 7.75 -24.10
C THR A 150 12.83 6.66 -24.63
N GLU A 151 13.14 6.72 -25.92
CA GLU A 151 14.23 5.93 -26.55
C GLU A 151 15.53 6.07 -25.72
N PRO A 152 16.32 5.00 -25.45
CA PRO A 152 16.52 3.80 -26.27
C PRO A 152 16.20 2.46 -25.57
N PHE A 153 15.39 2.46 -24.50
CA PHE A 153 15.23 1.26 -23.65
C PHE A 153 14.83 0.00 -24.42
N PHE A 154 13.91 0.11 -25.38
CA PHE A 154 13.47 -1.05 -26.16
C PHE A 154 14.55 -1.55 -27.12
N ASP A 155 15.26 -0.64 -27.77
CA ASP A 155 16.37 -0.97 -28.66
C ASP A 155 17.50 -1.67 -27.90
N ASP A 156 17.83 -1.21 -26.69
CA ASP A 156 18.83 -1.83 -25.83
C ASP A 156 18.42 -3.26 -25.42
N VAL A 157 17.15 -3.46 -25.05
CA VAL A 157 16.62 -4.78 -24.71
C VAL A 157 16.64 -5.71 -25.92
N ILE A 158 16.29 -5.21 -27.11
CA ILE A 158 16.35 -5.97 -28.37
C ILE A 158 17.79 -6.35 -28.69
N ASN A 159 18.73 -5.41 -28.61
CA ASN A 159 20.14 -5.63 -28.88
C ASN A 159 20.77 -6.61 -27.88
N MET A 160 20.44 -6.48 -26.59
CA MET A 160 20.84 -7.42 -25.55
C MET A 160 20.33 -8.82 -25.86
N TYR A 161 19.05 -8.98 -26.21
CA TYR A 161 18.50 -10.28 -26.58
C TYR A 161 19.15 -10.84 -27.86
N ALA A 162 19.38 -10.01 -28.87
CA ALA A 162 20.04 -10.39 -30.12
C ALA A 162 21.50 -10.86 -29.91
N SER A 163 22.18 -10.31 -28.90
CA SER A 163 23.55 -10.70 -28.54
C SER A 163 23.65 -12.09 -27.89
N GLN A 164 22.54 -12.67 -27.42
CA GLN A 164 22.55 -14.00 -26.81
C GLN A 164 22.78 -15.10 -27.85
N LYS A 165 23.63 -16.09 -27.50
CA LYS A 165 24.04 -17.19 -28.40
C LYS A 165 22.97 -18.29 -28.53
N GLU A 166 22.19 -18.54 -27.49
CA GLU A 166 21.13 -19.55 -27.47
C GLU A 166 19.76 -18.88 -27.58
N ARG A 167 19.36 -18.55 -28.80
CA ARG A 167 18.07 -17.87 -29.09
C ARG A 167 16.90 -18.83 -29.29
N VAL A 168 17.17 -20.13 -29.24
CA VAL A 168 16.18 -21.18 -29.48
C VAL A 168 15.63 -21.65 -28.14
N ILE A 169 14.32 -21.51 -27.96
CA ILE A 169 13.63 -22.18 -26.86
C ILE A 169 13.61 -23.67 -27.22
N ASP A 170 14.28 -24.51 -26.42
CA ASP A 170 14.10 -25.96 -26.50
C ASP A 170 12.65 -26.29 -26.11
N LEU A 171 11.81 -26.45 -27.14
CA LEU A 171 10.43 -26.90 -26.99
C LEU A 171 10.45 -28.41 -26.70
N ILE A 172 10.70 -28.75 -25.44
CA ILE A 172 10.48 -30.12 -24.95
C ILE A 172 8.97 -30.33 -24.89
N TYR A 173 8.39 -30.85 -25.97
CA TYR A 173 7.00 -31.31 -25.96
C TYR A 173 6.92 -32.49 -24.98
N LYS A 174 6.19 -32.32 -23.87
CA LYS A 174 5.77 -33.47 -23.05
C LYS A 174 4.76 -34.27 -23.88
N THR A 175 5.21 -35.42 -24.39
CA THR A 175 4.34 -36.51 -24.87
C THR A 175 3.56 -37.14 -23.73
#